data_AF-A0A1Q5RD00-F1
#
_entry.id   AF-A0A1Q5RD00-F1
#
_cell.length_a   1.000
_cell.length_b   1.000
_cell.length_c   1.000
_cell.angle_alpha   90.00
_cell.angle_beta   90.00
_cell.angle_gamma   90.00
#
_symmetry.space_group_name_H-M   'P 1'
#
loop_
_entity.id
_entity.type
_entity.pdbx_description
1 polymer ?
#
loop_
_entity_poly.entity_id
_entity_poly.type
_entity_poly.pdbx_seq_one_letter_code
_entity_poly.pdbx_strand_id
1 'polypeptide(L)'
;MKQTKLASLAESAINVLVGFIISLAAQVYFLPLLGVAASIAQNIIFALIMTAISICRSYLLRRLFEALHIRRPLSPFMQAVIAERFRQVEREGWSTEHDDGYDRGTLGRAGAAFILHAGTESPAVPHEWPWTREWWKPAGYRRDLVRGVALAIAEGERFDRNRNPTGIPARLRRPLATQEQRQ
;
A
#
# COMPACT_ATOMS: atom_id res chain seq x y z
N MET A 1 -8.66 -0.88 0.20
CA MET A 1 -9.40 -1.08 1.47
C MET A 1 -9.13 0.12 2.38
N LYS A 2 -10.17 0.84 2.83
CA LYS A 2 -9.97 1.87 3.86
C LYS A 2 -9.61 1.15 5.15
N GLN A 3 -8.40 1.33 5.67
CA GLN A 3 -8.06 0.85 7.02
C GLN A 3 -9.12 1.40 7.96
N THR A 4 -9.91 0.52 8.59
CA THR A 4 -10.98 0.95 9.47
C THR A 4 -10.35 1.59 10.71
N LYS A 5 -11.01 2.59 11.30
CA LYS A 5 -10.51 3.24 12.53
C LYS A 5 -10.24 2.19 13.63
N LEU A 6 -11.05 1.13 13.66
CA LEU A 6 -10.88 -0.05 14.52
C LEU A 6 -9.60 -0.83 14.21
N ALA A 7 -9.27 -1.06 12.94
CA ALA A 7 -8.04 -1.76 12.57
C ALA A 7 -6.78 -0.97 12.97
N SER A 8 -6.79 0.36 12.79
CA SER A 8 -5.67 1.23 13.22
C SER A 8 -5.53 1.30 14.75
N LEU A 9 -6.66 1.30 15.47
CA LEU A 9 -6.69 1.21 16.93
C LEU A 9 -6.12 -0.13 17.41
N ALA A 10 -6.53 -1.23 16.79
CA ALA A 10 -6.05 -2.57 17.12
C ALA A 10 -4.53 -2.71 16.86
N GLU A 11 -4.04 -2.23 15.72
CA GLU A 11 -2.62 -2.23 15.38
C GLU A 11 -1.78 -1.45 16.41
N SER A 12 -2.26 -0.27 16.82
CA SER A 12 -1.60 0.53 17.85
C SER A 12 -1.63 -0.15 19.22
N ALA A 13 -2.77 -0.72 19.62
CA ALA A 13 -2.91 -1.43 20.89
C ALA A 13 -2.00 -2.65 20.97
N ILE A 14 -1.87 -3.42 19.89
CA ILE A 14 -0.97 -4.58 19.80
C ILE A 14 0.48 -4.14 19.95
N ASN A 15 0.90 -3.08 19.25
CA ASN A 15 2.27 -2.58 19.37
C ASN A 15 2.62 -2.13 20.80
N VAL A 16 1.68 -1.47 21.47
CA VAL A 16 1.84 -1.06 22.88
C VAL A 16 1.92 -2.29 23.79
N LEU A 17 1.01 -3.26 23.62
CA LEU A 17 0.97 -4.49 24.42
C LEU A 17 2.26 -5.31 24.27
N VAL A 18 2.77 -5.47 23.05
CA VAL A 18 4.03 -6.18 22.80
C VAL A 18 5.19 -5.48 23.48
N GLY A 19 5.27 -4.15 23.38
CA GLY A 19 6.30 -3.37 24.07
C GLY A 19 6.22 -3.51 25.60
N PHE A 20 5.01 -3.53 26.15
CA PHE A 20 4.78 -3.77 27.58
C PHE A 20 5.26 -5.16 28.02
N ILE A 21 4.89 -6.21 27.28
CA ILE A 21 5.27 -7.60 27.62
C ILE A 21 6.80 -7.78 27.57
N ILE A 22 7.46 -7.26 26.52
CA ILE A 22 8.93 -7.34 26.40
C ILE A 22 9.60 -6.60 27.56
N SER A 23 9.11 -5.40 27.91
CA SER A 23 9.65 -4.63 29.03
C SER A 23 9.48 -5.37 30.36
N LEU A 24 8.31 -5.96 30.60
CA LEU A 24 8.03 -6.69 31.84
C LEU A 24 8.91 -7.95 31.95
N ALA A 25 9.06 -8.71 30.86
CA ALA A 25 9.90 -9.90 30.82
C ALA A 25 11.38 -9.56 31.07
N ALA A 26 11.88 -8.47 30.47
CA ALA A 26 13.24 -8.00 30.70
C ALA A 26 13.46 -7.65 32.18
N GLN A 27 12.50 -7.02 32.85
CA GLN A 27 12.63 -6.67 34.27
C GLN A 27 12.68 -7.91 35.16
N VAL A 28 11.77 -8.87 34.93
CA VAL A 28 11.71 -10.12 35.69
C VAL A 28 13.01 -10.93 35.57
N TYR A 29 13.69 -10.87 34.43
CA TYR A 29 14.91 -11.64 34.21
C TYR A 29 16.20 -10.87 34.55
N PHE A 30 16.34 -9.63 34.08
CA PHE A 30 17.57 -8.85 34.23
C PHE A 30 17.71 -8.19 35.60
N LEU A 31 16.65 -7.73 36.27
CA LEU A 31 16.80 -7.09 37.57
C LEU A 31 17.32 -8.06 38.64
N PRO A 32 16.80 -9.30 38.76
CA PRO A 32 17.38 -10.27 39.68
C PRO A 32 18.79 -10.69 39.30
N LEU A 33 19.09 -10.78 37.99
CA LEU A 33 20.43 -11.08 37.49
C LEU A 33 21.46 -10.01 37.89
N LEU A 34 21.03 -8.76 37.99
CA LEU A 34 21.85 -7.62 38.44
C LEU A 34 21.86 -7.47 39.98
N GLY A 35 21.25 -8.39 40.72
CA GLY A 35 21.17 -8.35 42.19
C GLY A 35 20.14 -7.37 42.74
N VAL A 36 19.25 -6.83 41.90
CA VAL A 36 18.20 -5.89 42.30
C VAL A 36 16.89 -6.68 42.49
N ALA A 37 16.53 -6.95 43.74
CA ALA A 37 15.25 -7.56 44.08
C ALA A 37 14.12 -6.51 44.00
N ALA A 38 13.60 -6.28 42.79
CA ALA A 38 12.47 -5.38 42.59
C ALA A 38 11.16 -6.06 42.99
N SER A 39 10.35 -5.37 43.81
CA SER A 39 9.03 -5.86 44.20
C SER A 39 8.05 -5.86 43.01
N ILE A 40 6.99 -6.66 43.10
CA ILE A 40 5.94 -6.71 42.07
C ILE A 40 5.36 -5.32 41.81
N ALA A 41 5.14 -4.51 42.86
CA ALA A 41 4.64 -3.15 42.73
C ALA A 41 5.61 -2.23 41.96
N GLN A 42 6.92 -2.36 42.22
CA GLN A 42 7.95 -1.60 41.49
C GLN A 42 7.97 -1.99 40.00
N ASN A 43 7.86 -3.29 39.68
CA ASN A 43 7.81 -3.76 38.30
C ASN A 43 6.57 -3.22 37.54
N ILE A 44 5.42 -3.15 38.20
CA ILE A 44 4.20 -2.56 37.60
C ILE A 44 4.43 -1.07 37.29
N ILE A 45 5.01 -0.30 38.21
CA ILE A 45 5.30 1.13 38.00
C ILE A 45 6.26 1.33 36.81
N PHE A 46 7.34 0.54 36.75
CA PHE A 46 8.26 0.59 35.61
C PHE A 46 7.56 0.25 34.29
N ALA A 47 6.72 -0.79 34.27
CA ALA A 47 5.99 -1.18 33.07
C ALA A 47 4.99 -0.10 32.62
N LEU A 48 4.34 0.61 33.55
CA LEU A 48 3.51 1.77 33.23
C LEU A 48 4.32 2.93 32.62
N ILE A 49 5.49 3.24 33.21
CA ILE A 49 6.39 4.29 32.68
C ILE A 49 6.85 3.94 31.26
N MET A 50 7.29 2.71 31.04
CA MET A 50 7.74 2.23 29.72
C MET A 50 6.62 2.25 28.68
N THR A 51 5.39 1.93 29.10
CA THR A 51 4.19 2.06 28.26
C THR A 51 3.96 3.52 27.85
N ALA A 52 4.01 4.45 28.82
CA ALA A 52 3.86 5.88 28.55
C ALA A 52 4.95 6.43 27.62
N ILE A 53 6.21 6.06 27.83
CA ILE A 53 7.34 6.43 26.96
C ILE A 53 7.14 5.85 25.55
N SER A 54 6.71 4.59 25.43
CA SER A 54 6.45 3.96 24.13
C SER A 54 5.36 4.69 23.33
N ILE A 55 4.25 5.04 23.99
CA ILE A 55 3.17 5.83 23.39
C ILE A 55 3.70 7.20 22.97
N CYS A 56 4.41 7.90 23.86
CA CYS A 56 4.97 9.23 23.59
C CYS A 56 5.93 9.19 22.41
N ARG A 57 6.90 8.27 22.40
CA ARG A 57 7.86 8.09 21.31
C ARG A 57 7.16 7.78 19.98
N SER A 58 6.18 6.88 19.99
CA SER A 58 5.45 6.51 18.77
C SER A 58 4.68 7.68 18.18
N TYR A 59 4.03 8.48 19.04
CA TYR A 59 3.36 9.70 18.63
C TYR A 59 4.33 10.76 18.10
N LEU A 60 5.42 11.03 18.83
CA LEU A 60 6.44 12.01 18.45
C LEU A 60 7.14 11.63 17.14
N LEU A 61 7.51 10.37 16.94
CA LEU A 61 8.12 9.88 15.70
C LEU A 61 7.15 9.99 14.52
N ARG A 62 5.87 9.64 14.73
CA ARG A 62 4.86 9.82 13.68
C ARG A 62 4.70 11.29 13.30
N ARG A 63 4.58 12.18 14.29
CA ARG A 63 4.49 13.64 14.09
C ARG A 63 5.74 14.19 13.39
N LEU A 64 6.92 13.69 13.75
CA LEU A 64 8.20 14.06 13.15
C LEU A 64 8.28 13.61 11.68
N PHE A 65 7.90 12.37 11.37
CA PHE A 65 7.90 11.88 9.98
C PHE A 65 6.90 12.61 9.10
N GLU A 66 5.73 12.99 9.64
CA GLU A 66 4.76 13.85 8.97
C GLU A 66 5.36 15.24 8.71
N ALA A 67 6.00 15.86 9.72
CA ALA A 67 6.66 17.17 9.57
C ALA A 67 7.80 17.15 8.55
N LEU A 68 8.61 16.07 8.56
CA LEU A 68 9.73 15.87 7.65
C LEU A 68 9.29 15.40 6.24
N HIS A 69 7.99 15.24 5.98
CA HIS A 69 7.45 14.78 4.69
C HIS A 69 8.07 13.45 4.18
N ILE A 70 8.61 12.62 5.08
CA ILE A 70 9.30 11.37 4.72
C ILE A 70 8.32 10.37 4.09
N ARG A 71 7.01 10.48 4.38
CA ARG A 71 5.95 9.74 3.72
C ARG A 71 4.81 10.68 3.33
N ARG A 72 4.50 10.78 2.04
CA ARG A 72 3.26 11.43 1.56
C ARG A 72 2.14 10.39 1.54
N PRO A 73 1.09 10.51 2.37
CA PRO A 73 -0.02 9.57 2.33
C PRO A 73 -0.75 9.66 0.99
N LEU A 74 -1.18 8.51 0.46
CA LEU A 74 -2.00 8.47 -0.75
C LEU A 74 -3.34 9.19 -0.52
N SER A 75 -3.75 10.00 -1.50
CA SER A 75 -5.04 10.70 -1.43
C SER A 75 -6.22 9.72 -1.39
N PRO A 76 -7.41 10.13 -0.91
CA PRO A 76 -8.60 9.28 -0.92
C PRO A 76 -8.99 8.76 -2.31
N PHE A 77 -8.62 9.47 -3.38
CA PHE A 77 -8.83 9.03 -4.75
C PHE A 77 -7.83 7.93 -5.14
N MET A 78 -6.53 8.13 -4.88
CA MET A 78 -5.50 7.11 -5.12
C MET A 78 -5.79 5.81 -4.38
N GLN A 79 -6.21 5.90 -3.12
CA GLN A 79 -6.63 4.73 -2.33
C GLN A 79 -7.84 4.00 -2.94
N ALA A 80 -8.77 4.74 -3.55
CA ALA A 80 -9.95 4.16 -4.20
C ALA A 80 -9.57 3.44 -5.49
N VAL A 81 -8.65 4.01 -6.28
CA VAL A 81 -8.09 3.36 -7.48
C VAL A 81 -7.39 2.05 -7.13
N ILE A 82 -6.51 2.06 -6.13
CA ILE A 82 -5.84 0.84 -5.66
C ILE A 82 -6.85 -0.19 -5.16
N ALA A 83 -7.85 0.25 -4.38
CA ALA A 83 -8.90 -0.65 -3.90
C ALA A 83 -9.74 -1.24 -5.04
N GLU A 84 -10.02 -0.47 -6.09
CA GLU A 84 -10.74 -0.96 -7.27
C GLU A 84 -9.89 -1.97 -8.06
N ARG A 85 -8.59 -1.72 -8.22
CA ARG A 85 -7.68 -2.69 -8.85
C ARG A 85 -7.66 -4.02 -8.10
N PHE A 86 -7.52 -3.99 -6.77
CA PHE A 86 -7.63 -5.22 -5.96
C PHE A 86 -9.01 -5.88 -6.09
N ARG A 87 -10.09 -5.12 -6.10
CA ARG A 87 -11.44 -5.66 -6.27
C ARG A 87 -11.62 -6.39 -7.60
N GLN A 88 -11.07 -5.86 -8.70
CA GLN A 88 -11.08 -6.51 -10.02
C GLN A 88 -10.35 -7.86 -9.98
N VAL A 89 -9.16 -7.89 -9.39
CA VAL A 89 -8.38 -9.12 -9.21
C VAL A 89 -9.13 -10.13 -8.31
N GLU A 90 -9.54 -9.71 -7.12
CA GLU A 90 -10.07 -10.59 -6.07
C GLU A 90 -11.50 -11.06 -6.32
N ARG A 91 -12.36 -10.20 -6.87
CA ARG A 91 -13.80 -10.51 -7.03
C ARG A 91 -14.16 -10.92 -8.45
N GLU A 92 -13.46 -10.40 -9.45
CA GLU A 92 -13.76 -10.68 -10.86
C GLU A 92 -12.78 -11.68 -11.48
N GLY A 93 -11.68 -12.00 -10.77
CA GLY A 93 -10.68 -12.94 -11.25
C GLY A 93 -9.82 -12.37 -12.39
N TRP A 94 -9.82 -11.05 -12.58
CA TRP A 94 -9.01 -10.37 -13.58
C TRP A 94 -7.56 -10.30 -13.10
N SER A 95 -6.89 -11.45 -13.10
CA SER A 95 -5.51 -11.59 -12.67
C SER A 95 -4.55 -10.89 -13.64
N THR A 96 -3.29 -10.77 -13.24
CA THR A 96 -2.24 -10.24 -14.10
C THR A 96 -2.05 -11.08 -15.37
N GLU A 97 -2.24 -12.39 -15.28
CA GLU A 97 -2.16 -13.34 -16.41
C GLU A 97 -3.34 -13.19 -17.35
N HIS A 98 -4.55 -12.96 -16.81
CA HIS A 98 -5.72 -12.60 -17.61
C HIS A 98 -5.45 -11.32 -18.41
N ASP A 99 -4.90 -10.30 -17.75
CA ASP A 99 -4.61 -9.01 -18.36
C ASP A 99 -3.53 -9.12 -19.44
N ASP A 100 -2.53 -9.99 -19.25
CA ASP A 100 -1.46 -10.26 -20.22
C ASP A 100 -1.98 -10.93 -21.51
N GLY A 101 -3.18 -11.54 -21.46
CA GLY A 101 -3.86 -12.10 -22.63
C GLY A 101 -4.39 -11.06 -23.63
N TYR A 102 -4.41 -9.77 -23.27
CA TYR A 102 -4.85 -8.70 -24.16
C TYR A 102 -3.71 -8.04 -24.95
N ASP A 103 -4.05 -7.56 -26.15
CA ASP A 103 -3.17 -6.72 -26.97
C ASP A 103 -2.88 -5.37 -26.29
N ARG A 104 -1.75 -4.75 -26.67
CA ARG A 104 -1.31 -3.48 -26.11
C ARG A 104 -2.37 -2.40 -26.30
N GLY A 105 -2.66 -1.69 -25.22
CA GLY A 105 -3.60 -0.58 -25.20
C GLY A 105 -5.06 -1.00 -25.07
N THR A 106 -5.38 -2.31 -25.03
CA THR A 106 -6.76 -2.78 -24.83
C THR A 106 -7.31 -2.33 -23.49
N LEU A 107 -6.58 -2.59 -22.40
CA LEU A 107 -7.00 -2.19 -21.05
C LEU A 107 -6.95 -0.66 -20.91
N GLY A 108 -5.93 -0.03 -21.51
CA GLY A 108 -5.81 1.42 -21.55
C GLY A 108 -6.99 2.12 -22.25
N ARG A 109 -7.46 1.58 -23.38
CA ARG A 109 -8.65 2.08 -24.11
C ARG A 109 -9.93 1.90 -23.31
N ALA A 110 -10.12 0.75 -22.67
CA ALA A 110 -11.25 0.55 -21.76
C ALA A 110 -11.21 1.55 -20.60
N GLY A 111 -10.02 1.82 -20.06
CA GLY A 111 -9.80 2.84 -19.04
C GLY A 111 -10.17 4.24 -19.53
N ALA A 112 -9.73 4.60 -20.73
CA ALA A 112 -10.04 5.87 -21.37
C ALA A 112 -11.56 6.05 -21.59
N ALA A 113 -12.27 4.99 -21.99
CA ALA A 113 -13.71 5.00 -22.18
C ALA A 113 -14.44 5.49 -20.92
N PHE A 114 -14.12 4.90 -19.76
CA PHE A 114 -14.69 5.32 -18.48
C PHE A 114 -14.31 6.75 -18.10
N ILE A 115 -13.09 7.20 -18.41
CA ILE A 115 -12.63 8.56 -18.08
C ILE A 115 -13.35 9.61 -18.95
N LEU A 116 -13.37 9.40 -20.26
CA LEU A 116 -13.97 10.33 -21.23
C LEU A 116 -15.49 10.45 -21.05
N HIS A 117 -16.14 9.37 -20.66
CA HIS A 117 -17.59 9.31 -20.48
C HIS A 117 -18.03 9.37 -19.01
N ALA A 118 -17.12 9.72 -18.09
CA ALA A 118 -17.40 9.74 -16.66
C ALA A 118 -18.63 10.62 -16.35
N GLY A 119 -19.62 10.05 -15.66
CA GLY A 119 -20.82 10.79 -15.24
C GLY A 119 -21.83 11.11 -16.35
N THR A 120 -21.62 10.63 -17.59
CA THR A 120 -22.60 10.80 -18.67
C THR A 120 -23.86 9.93 -18.50
N GLU A 121 -23.83 8.96 -17.58
CA GLU A 121 -24.88 7.94 -17.28
C GLU A 121 -25.52 7.27 -18.51
N SER A 122 -24.93 7.47 -19.69
CA SER A 122 -25.46 7.01 -20.96
C SER A 122 -25.20 5.52 -21.12
N PRO A 123 -26.23 4.71 -21.46
CA PRO A 123 -26.06 3.29 -21.76
C PRO A 123 -25.45 3.06 -23.15
N ALA A 124 -25.14 4.11 -23.90
CA ALA A 124 -24.42 4.02 -25.16
C ALA A 124 -22.97 3.58 -24.88
N VAL A 125 -22.53 2.55 -25.60
CA VAL A 125 -21.17 2.02 -25.49
C VAL A 125 -20.23 2.94 -26.29
N PRO A 126 -19.18 3.50 -25.68
CA PRO A 126 -18.19 4.30 -26.38
C PRO A 126 -17.48 3.49 -27.48
N HIS A 127 -17.11 4.14 -28.58
CA HIS A 127 -16.41 3.50 -29.69
C HIS A 127 -15.07 2.89 -29.26
N GLU A 128 -14.39 3.52 -28.31
CA GLU A 128 -13.12 3.06 -27.76
C GLU A 128 -13.27 1.84 -26.83
N TRP A 129 -14.47 1.49 -26.39
CA TRP A 129 -14.70 0.33 -25.51
C TRP A 129 -14.39 -0.98 -26.24
N PRO A 130 -13.48 -1.84 -25.73
CA PRO A 130 -13.00 -3.00 -26.47
C PRO A 130 -13.85 -4.27 -26.28
N TRP A 131 -14.82 -4.28 -25.36
CA TRP A 131 -15.58 -5.47 -24.99
C TRP A 131 -17.07 -5.35 -25.31
N THR A 132 -17.83 -6.42 -25.07
CA THR A 132 -19.27 -6.41 -25.30
C THR A 132 -19.99 -5.39 -24.40
N ARG A 133 -21.18 -4.96 -24.85
CA ARG A 133 -22.03 -3.99 -24.16
C ARG A 133 -22.33 -4.35 -22.71
N GLU A 134 -22.44 -5.64 -22.41
CA GLU A 134 -22.77 -6.14 -21.07
C GLU A 134 -21.74 -5.74 -20.01
N TRP A 135 -20.49 -5.47 -20.43
CA TRP A 135 -19.41 -5.02 -19.56
C TRP A 135 -19.33 -3.51 -19.42
N TRP A 136 -20.04 -2.75 -20.27
CA TRP A 136 -20.15 -1.30 -20.14
C TRP A 136 -21.18 -0.93 -19.06
N LYS A 137 -20.69 -0.61 -17.86
CA LYS A 137 -21.52 -0.32 -16.68
C LYS A 137 -21.13 1.01 -16.04
N PRO A 138 -21.43 2.18 -16.66
CA PRO A 138 -21.16 3.47 -16.05
C PRO A 138 -21.89 3.58 -14.70
N ALA A 139 -21.26 4.21 -13.72
CA ALA A 139 -21.74 4.22 -12.34
C ALA A 139 -21.49 5.56 -11.63
N GLY A 140 -21.42 6.64 -12.41
CA GLY A 140 -21.30 8.01 -11.95
C GLY A 140 -19.86 8.52 -11.95
N TYR A 141 -19.73 9.85 -11.99
CA TYR A 141 -18.48 10.55 -12.30
C TYR A 141 -17.25 10.01 -11.53
N ARG A 142 -17.29 10.05 -10.19
CA ARG A 142 -16.14 9.61 -9.36
C ARG A 142 -15.81 8.13 -9.56
N ARG A 143 -16.82 7.28 -9.71
CA ARG A 143 -16.65 5.83 -9.78
C ARG A 143 -16.08 5.42 -11.15
N ASP A 144 -16.54 6.06 -12.21
CA ASP A 144 -16.04 5.85 -13.57
C ASP A 144 -14.57 6.29 -13.66
N LEU A 145 -14.19 7.44 -13.10
CA LEU A 145 -12.78 7.84 -13.00
C LEU A 145 -11.93 6.79 -12.25
N VAL A 146 -12.42 6.28 -11.12
CA VAL A 146 -11.70 5.26 -10.33
C VAL A 146 -11.48 3.98 -11.14
N ARG A 147 -12.51 3.48 -11.84
CA ARG A 147 -12.41 2.30 -12.71
C ARG A 147 -11.48 2.52 -13.89
N GLY A 148 -11.60 3.69 -14.52
CA GLY A 148 -10.78 4.05 -15.67
C GLY A 148 -9.29 4.08 -15.34
N VAL A 149 -8.94 4.71 -14.21
CA VAL A 149 -7.55 4.73 -13.73
C VAL A 149 -7.09 3.35 -13.27
N ALA A 150 -7.95 2.52 -12.66
CA ALA A 150 -7.58 1.15 -12.29
C ALA A 150 -7.24 0.28 -13.53
N LEU A 151 -7.99 0.43 -14.63
CA LEU A 151 -7.67 -0.23 -15.91
C LEU A 151 -6.40 0.32 -16.55
N ALA A 152 -6.13 1.62 -16.42
CA ALA A 152 -4.86 2.21 -16.87
C ALA A 152 -3.67 1.66 -16.07
N ILE A 153 -3.82 1.44 -14.76
CA ILE A 153 -2.81 0.74 -13.95
C ILE A 153 -2.61 -0.68 -14.45
N ALA A 154 -3.69 -1.43 -14.73
CA ALA A 154 -3.60 -2.78 -15.27
C ALA A 154 -2.82 -2.84 -16.60
N GLU A 155 -3.07 -1.88 -17.51
CA GLU A 155 -2.29 -1.74 -18.75
C GLU A 155 -0.82 -1.42 -18.48
N GLY A 156 -0.53 -0.52 -17.54
CA GLY A 156 0.84 -0.17 -17.14
C GLY A 156 1.60 -1.35 -16.56
N GLU A 157 0.97 -2.10 -15.65
CA GLU A 157 1.51 -3.32 -15.05
C GLU A 157 1.81 -4.38 -16.12
N ARG A 158 0.88 -4.59 -17.06
CA ARG A 158 1.07 -5.46 -18.23
C ARG A 158 2.24 -4.99 -19.09
N PHE A 159 2.33 -3.69 -19.37
CA PHE A 159 3.43 -3.12 -20.16
C PHE A 159 4.78 -3.34 -19.47
N ASP A 160 4.87 -3.08 -18.16
CA ASP A 160 6.10 -3.23 -17.39
C ASP A 160 6.58 -4.68 -17.34
N ARG A 161 5.65 -5.66 -17.19
CA ARG A 161 5.98 -7.09 -17.27
C ARG A 161 6.51 -7.50 -18.65
N ASN A 162 5.88 -6.97 -19.71
CA ASN A 162 6.21 -7.33 -21.10
C ASN A 162 7.36 -6.49 -21.70
N ARG A 163 7.86 -5.49 -20.98
CA ARG A 163 8.99 -4.68 -21.42
C ARG A 163 10.28 -5.45 -21.18
N ASN A 164 10.99 -5.77 -22.26
CA ASN A 164 12.29 -6.43 -22.19
C ASN A 164 13.31 -5.54 -21.44
N PRO A 165 13.89 -5.97 -20.29
CA PRO A 165 14.88 -5.18 -19.54
C PRO A 165 16.16 -4.89 -20.34
N THR A 166 16.44 -5.69 -21.37
CA THR A 166 17.65 -5.62 -22.20
C THR A 166 17.59 -4.58 -23.32
N GLY A 167 16.49 -3.83 -23.45
CA GLY A 167 16.34 -2.73 -24.42
C GLY A 167 17.19 -1.48 -24.12
N ILE A 168 17.96 -1.47 -23.03
CA ILE A 168 18.98 -0.43 -22.79
C ILE A 168 20.20 -0.79 -23.64
N PRO A 169 20.58 0.03 -24.66
CA PRO A 169 21.81 -0.15 -25.41
C PRO A 169 22.98 -0.36 -24.45
N ALA A 170 23.87 -1.32 -24.71
CA ALA A 170 24.98 -1.65 -23.82
C ALA A 170 25.79 -0.43 -23.36
N ARG A 171 25.88 0.62 -24.20
CA ARG A 171 26.51 1.92 -23.90
C ARG A 171 25.87 2.73 -22.76
N LEU A 172 24.62 2.47 -22.38
CA LEU A 172 23.90 3.12 -21.29
C LEU A 172 23.85 2.27 -20.01
N ARG A 173 24.39 1.05 -20.05
CA ARG A 173 24.67 0.30 -18.82
C ARG A 173 25.86 0.99 -18.16
N ARG A 174 25.60 1.88 -17.18
CA ARG A 174 26.66 2.29 -16.27
C ARG A 174 27.23 1.01 -15.65
N PRO A 175 28.53 0.72 -15.78
CA PRO A 175 29.10 -0.38 -15.04
C PRO A 175 28.88 -0.07 -13.56
N LEU A 176 28.23 -1.00 -12.85
CA LEU A 176 28.26 -1.02 -11.39
C LEU A 176 29.73 -1.04 -11.03
N ALA A 177 30.25 0.07 -10.55
CA ALA A 177 31.63 0.18 -10.12
C ALA A 177 31.86 -0.95 -9.12
N THR A 178 32.76 -1.86 -9.48
CA THR A 178 33.24 -2.96 -8.65
C THR A 178 33.98 -2.32 -7.46
N GLN A 179 33.23 -1.95 -6.44
CA GLN A 179 33.71 -1.57 -5.12
C GLN A 179 33.73 -2.82 -4.26
N GLU A 180 34.54 -3.82 -4.64
CA GLU A 180 35.09 -4.84 -3.74
C GLU A 180 36.24 -5.54 -4.48
N GLN A 181 37.43 -4.93 -4.39
CA GLN A 181 38.75 -5.59 -4.39
C GLN A 181 39.86 -4.54 -4.28
N ARG A 182 40.00 -3.95 -3.09
CA ARG A 182 41.27 -3.52 -2.47
C ARG A 182 41.10 -3.87 -0.99
N GLN A 183 41.72 -4.98 -0.56
CA GLN A 183 42.97 -4.98 0.21
C GLN A 183 42.82 -4.22 1.51
#